data_AF-A0A930RBE4-F1
#
_entry.id   AF-A0A930RBE4-F1
#
_cell.length_a   1.000
_cell.length_b   1.000
_cell.length_c   1.000
_cell.angle_alpha   90.00
_cell.angle_beta   90.00
_cell.angle_gamma   90.00
#
_symmetry.space_group_name_H-M   'P 1'
#
loop_
_entity.id
_entity.type
_entity.pdbx_description
1 polymer ?
#
loop_
_entity_poly.entity_id
_entity_poly.type
_entity_poly.pdbx_seq_one_letter_code
_entity_poly.pdbx_strand_id
1 'polypeptide(L)' 'MALYKAQKNIYFTSLNKDVVIGETIDLDKEYADTVNADLKPVFTDVEAVLVLVDEEDKLQNAELDSKPDTEAASDAMN' A
#
# COMPACT_ATOMS: atom_id res chain seq x y z
N MET A 1 -2.19 -15.72 -0.08
CA MET A 1 -2.03 -14.27 0.10
C MET A 1 -1.98 -13.60 -1.26
N ALA A 2 -2.64 -12.47 -1.39
CA ALA A 2 -2.71 -11.66 -2.60
C ALA A 2 -2.38 -10.21 -2.23
N LEU A 3 -1.91 -9.43 -3.21
CA LEU A 3 -1.62 -8.02 -3.00
C LEU A 3 -2.91 -7.21 -3.08
N TYR A 4 -3.13 -6.35 -2.09
CA TYR A 4 -4.23 -5.40 -2.05
C TYR A 4 -3.68 -3.99 -1.96
N LYS A 5 -4.19 -3.09 -2.80
CA LYS A 5 -3.88 -1.67 -2.78
C LYS A 5 -4.85 -0.97 -1.84
N ALA A 6 -4.29 -0.25 -0.87
CA ALA A 6 -5.09 0.53 0.05
C ALA A 6 -5.59 1.81 -0.65
N GLN A 7 -6.91 2.04 -0.56
CA GLN A 7 -7.56 3.25 -1.06
C GLN A 7 -7.63 4.36 -0.01
N LYS A 8 -7.29 4.07 1.25
CA LYS A 8 -7.23 5.03 2.36
C LYS A 8 -6.03 4.66 3.24
N ASN A 9 -5.69 5.53 4.20
CA ASN A 9 -4.66 5.23 5.19
C ASN A 9 -5.28 4.32 6.27
N ILE A 10 -4.78 3.09 6.38
CA ILE A 10 -5.31 2.08 7.30
C ILE A 10 -4.18 1.59 8.20
N TYR A 11 -4.48 1.42 9.49
CA TYR A 11 -3.58 0.78 10.43
C TYR A 11 -4.08 -0.62 10.76
N PHE A 12 -3.29 -1.63 10.41
CA PHE A 12 -3.56 -3.02 10.71
C PHE A 12 -3.06 -3.34 12.12
N THR A 13 -3.95 -3.30 13.10
CA THR A 13 -3.63 -3.63 14.50
C THR A 13 -3.10 -5.05 14.65
N SER A 14 -3.65 -6.02 13.90
CA SER A 14 -3.20 -7.42 13.94
C SER A 14 -1.77 -7.61 13.42
N LEU A 15 -1.32 -6.74 12.51
CA LEU A 15 0.01 -6.79 11.91
C LEU A 15 0.95 -5.73 12.50
N ASN A 16 0.41 -4.84 13.34
CA ASN A 16 1.07 -3.65 13.86
C ASN A 16 1.77 -2.83 12.75
N LYS A 17 1.08 -2.71 11.60
CA LYS A 17 1.59 -2.08 10.37
C LYS A 17 0.58 -1.06 9.84
N ASP A 18 1.06 0.12 9.48
CA ASP A 18 0.32 1.09 8.68
C ASP A 18 0.50 0.83 7.18
N VAL A 19 -0.57 1.03 6.43
CA VAL A 19 -0.59 1.02 4.96
C VAL A 19 -1.23 2.31 4.52
N VAL A 20 -0.48 3.12 3.80
CA VAL A 20 -0.95 4.41 3.30
C VAL A 20 -1.70 4.23 1.98
N ILE A 21 -2.51 5.23 1.62
CA ILE A 21 -3.21 5.26 0.34
C ILE A 21 -2.23 5.10 -0.83
N GLY A 22 -2.55 4.18 -1.74
CA GLY A 22 -1.72 3.84 -2.89
C GLY A 22 -0.64 2.79 -2.62
N GLU A 23 -0.38 2.43 -1.35
CA GLU A 23 0.52 1.33 -1.00
C GLU A 23 -0.19 -0.02 -1.18
N THR A 24 0.60 -1.03 -1.54
CA THR A 24 0.14 -2.42 -1.65
C THR A 24 0.59 -3.24 -0.45
N ILE A 25 -0.32 -4.00 0.13
CA ILE A 25 -0.05 -4.93 1.22
C ILE A 25 -0.43 -6.36 0.81
N ASP A 26 0.39 -7.32 1.21
CA ASP A 26 0.10 -8.75 1.03
C ASP A 26 -0.83 -9.22 2.16
N LEU A 27 -2.04 -9.65 1.78
CA LEU A 27 -3.09 -10.06 2.71
C LEU A 27 -3.85 -11.27 2.15
N ASP A 28 -4.46 -12.05 3.05
CA ASP A 28 -5.39 -13.08 2.64
C ASP A 28 -6.74 -12.51 2.26
N LYS A 29 -7.41 -13.15 1.29
CA LYS A 29 -8.70 -12.71 0.78
C LYS A 29 -9.75 -12.58 1.88
N GLU A 30 -9.82 -13.57 2.78
CA GLU A 30 -10.77 -13.55 3.90
C GLU A 30 -10.53 -12.38 4.85
N TYR A 31 -9.27 -12.01 5.07
CA TYR A 31 -8.91 -10.88 5.91
C TYR A 31 -9.24 -9.55 5.21
N ALA A 32 -8.93 -9.42 3.92
CA ALA A 32 -9.28 -8.24 3.13
C ALA A 32 -10.80 -8.01 3.05
N ASP A 33 -11.59 -9.08 2.85
CA ASP A 33 -13.06 -9.02 2.88
C ASP A 33 -13.58 -8.54 4.24
N THR A 34 -13.01 -9.06 5.33
CA THR A 34 -13.38 -8.66 6.70
C THR A 34 -13.07 -7.18 6.95
N VAL A 35 -11.88 -6.72 6.59
CA VAL A 35 -11.47 -5.31 6.73
C VAL A 35 -12.36 -4.41 5.88
N ASN A 36 -12.64 -4.79 4.62
CA ASN A 36 -13.55 -4.04 3.77
C ASN A 36 -14.97 -3.97 4.36
N ALA A 37 -15.48 -5.05 4.95
CA ALA A 37 -16.79 -5.06 5.59
C ALA A 37 -16.85 -4.18 6.86
N ASP A 38 -15.82 -4.25 7.71
CA ASP A 38 -15.72 -3.46 8.95
C ASP A 38 -15.57 -1.96 8.66
N LEU A 39 -14.83 -1.62 7.61
CA LEU A 39 -14.56 -0.25 7.22
C LEU A 39 -15.62 0.37 6.29
N LYS A 40 -16.50 -0.44 5.68
CA LYS A 40 -17.62 0.01 4.83
C LYS A 40 -18.52 1.09 5.46
N PRO A 41 -18.95 1.00 6.74
CA PRO A 41 -19.72 2.07 7.38
C PRO A 41 -18.91 3.35 7.63
N VAL A 42 -17.58 3.25 7.72
CA VAL A 42 -16.68 4.40 7.97
C VAL A 42 -16.35 5.12 6.67
N PHE A 43 -16.12 4.36 5.60
CA PHE A 43 -15.72 4.87 4.30
C PHE A 43 -16.79 4.56 3.25
N THR A 44 -17.90 5.28 3.32
CA THR A 44 -18.97 5.21 2.29
C THR A 44 -18.59 5.89 0.97
N ASP A 45 -17.44 6.58 0.96
CA ASP A 45 -16.85 7.28 -0.18
C ASP A 45 -16.16 6.33 -1.18
N VAL A 46 -15.78 5.12 -0.74
CA VAL A 46 -15.12 4.11 -1.57
C VAL A 46 -15.84 2.77 -1.45
N GLU A 47 -15.92 2.02 -2.55
CA GLU A 47 -16.60 0.71 -2.57
C GLU A 47 -15.85 -0.35 -1.73
N ALA A 48 -14.51 -0.28 -1.75
CA ALA A 48 -13.63 -1.13 -0.97
C ALA A 48 -12.38 -0.33 -0.54
N VAL A 49 -11.94 -0.53 0.70
CA VAL A 49 -10.74 0.13 1.22
C VAL A 49 -9.47 -0.60 0.80
N LEU A 50 -9.58 -1.91 0.55
CA LEU A 50 -8.54 -2.78 0.01
C LEU A 50 -9.01 -3.36 -1.32
N VAL A 51 -8.32 -3.01 -2.40
CA VAL A 51 -8.63 -3.46 -3.76
C VAL A 51 -7.56 -4.45 -4.22
N LEU A 52 -7.97 -5.62 -4.72
CA LEU A 52 -7.04 -6.63 -5.23
C LEU A 52 -6.20 -6.03 -6.37
N VAL A 53 -4.88 -6.16 -6.26
CA VAL A 53 -3.94 -5.77 -7.32
C VAL A 53 -3.72 -6.98 -8.20
N ASP A 54 -4.39 -7.00 -9.35
CA ASP A 54 -4.07 -7.97 -10.40
C ASP A 54 -2.71 -7.64 -11.02
N GLU A 55 -2.03 -8.66 -11.57
CA GLU A 55 -0.67 -8.52 -12.12
C GLU A 55 -0.56 -7.46 -13.23
N GLU A 56 -1.68 -7.07 -13.83
CA GLU A 56 -1.77 -6.03 -14.85
C GLU A 56 -1.59 -4.59 -14.30
N ASP A 57 -1.91 -4.34 -13.02
CA ASP A 57 -1.73 -3.02 -12.37
C ASP A 57 -0.30 -2.81 -11.83
N LYS A 58 0.46 -3.91 -11.67
CA LYS A 58 1.85 -3.88 -11.18
C LYS A 58 2.79 -3.08 -12.08
N LEU A 59 2.44 -2.95 -13.37
CA LEU A 59 3.20 -2.19 -14.36
C LEU A 59 3.05 -0.67 -14.21
N GLN A 60 1.93 -0.17 -13.66
CA GLN A 60 1.70 1.28 -13.54
C GLN A 60 2.25 1.89 -12.24
N ASN A 61 2.38 1.10 -11.18
CA ASN A 61 2.82 1.61 -9.87
C ASN A 61 4.34 1.54 -9.64
N ALA A 62 5.09 0.88 -10.54
CA ALA A 62 6.55 0.76 -10.46
C ALA A 62 7.31 2.04 -10.91
N GLU A 63 6.63 3.03 -11.50
CA GLU A 63 7.28 4.24 -12.01
C GLU A 63 7.48 5.36 -10.97
N LEU A 64 6.97 5.23 -9.74
CA LEU A 64 7.05 6.32 -8.74
C LEU A 64 8.04 6.10 -7.58
N ASP A 65 8.65 4.92 -7.44
CA ASP A 65 9.67 4.66 -6.40
C ASP A 65 11.12 4.70 -6.93
N SER A 66 11.32 5.10 -8.19
CA SER A 66 12.66 5.31 -8.74
C SER A 66 13.16 6.74 -8.45
N LYS A 67 13.48 7.03 -7.19
CA LYS A 67 14.57 7.99 -6.90
C LYS A 67 15.78 7.19 -6.41
N PRO A 68 16.74 6.86 -7.28
CA PRO A 68 18.05 6.46 -6.83
C PRO A 68 18.76 7.70 -6.25
N ASP A 69 19.41 7.48 -5.12
CA ASP A 69 20.60 8.14 -4.59
C ASP A 69 21.10 9.42 -5.31
N THR A 70 21.27 10.51 -4.56
CA THR A 70 22.29 11.51 -4.86
C THR A 70 23.16 11.68 -3.62
N GLU A 71 24.12 10.76 -3.50
CA GLU A 71 25.55 11.04 -3.31
C GLU A 71 25.87 12.34 -2.54
N ALA A 72 26.05 12.23 -1.22
CA ALA A 72 26.63 13.28 -0.40
C ALA A 72 28.13 13.04 -0.20
N ALA A 73 28.90 13.59 -1.14
CA ALA A 73 30.24 14.16 -1.00
C ALA A 73 31.30 13.36 -0.22
N SER A 74 32.07 12.54 -0.94
CA SER A 74 33.51 12.46 -0.69
C SER A 74 34.20 13.63 -1.39
N ASP A 75 34.63 14.65 -0.64
CA ASP A 75 35.72 15.53 -1.08
C ASP A 75 36.73 15.67 0.05
N ALA A 76 37.95 15.21 -0.27
CA ALA A 76 39.10 15.17 0.61
C ALA A 76 39.70 16.57 0.72
N MET A 77 39.73 17.14 1.93
CA MET A 77 40.50 18.35 2.18
C MET A 77 41.97 17.97 2.37
N ASN A 78 42.77 18.40 1.39
CA ASN A 78 44.23 18.50 1.39
C ASN A 78 44.78 19.36 2.54
#